data_AF-A0A2W4LKM2-F1
#
_entry.id   AF-A0A2W4LKM2-F1
#
_cell.length_a   1.000
_cell.length_b   1.000
_cell.length_c   1.000
_cell.angle_alpha   90.00
_cell.angle_beta   90.00
_cell.angle_gamma   90.00
#
_symmetry.space_group_name_H-M   'P 1'
#
loop_
_entity.id
_entity.type
_entity.pdbx_description
1 polymer ?
#
loop_
_entity_poly.entity_id
_entity_poly.type
_entity_poly.pdbx_seq_one_letter_code
_entity_poly.pdbx_strand_id
1 'polypeptide(L)' 'MQQWDADAALNELLARYYAGEAGLWQRIQAAVDEELRRRGLPPAPRHIRFRRLPAGGYRVIVEDADDYAAPL' A
#
# COMPACT_ATOMS: atom_id res chain seq x y z
N MET A 1 -11.66 0.37 -6.30
CA MET A 1 -10.70 1.24 -5.60
C MET A 1 -10.95 1.18 -4.10
N GLN A 2 -9.91 0.95 -3.29
CA GLN A 2 -9.95 0.89 -1.83
C GLN A 2 -8.97 1.92 -1.24
N GLN A 3 -9.32 2.53 -0.12
CA GLN A 3 -8.43 3.49 0.56
C GLN A 3 -8.59 3.46 2.08
N TRP A 4 -7.50 3.67 2.80
CA TRP A 4 -7.49 3.75 4.26
C TRP A 4 -6.30 4.54 4.78
N ASP A 5 -6.32 4.91 6.06
CA ASP A 5 -5.15 5.49 6.73
C ASP A 5 -4.20 4.39 7.16
N ALA A 6 -2.90 4.58 6.91
CA ALA A 6 -1.87 3.69 7.42
C ALA A 6 -1.88 3.73 8.96
N ASP A 7 -1.70 2.56 9.57
CA ASP A 7 -1.49 2.46 11.01
C ASP A 7 -0.09 2.97 11.41
N ALA A 8 0.19 3.00 12.72
CA ALA A 8 1.45 3.51 13.23
C ALA A 8 2.68 2.77 12.66
N ALA A 9 2.60 1.44 12.53
CA ALA A 9 3.71 0.62 12.05
C ALA A 9 3.99 0.86 10.55
N LEU A 10 2.94 0.92 9.73
CA LEU A 10 3.06 1.21 8.31
C LEU A 10 3.52 2.66 8.07
N ASN A 11 3.06 3.62 8.88
CA ASN A 11 3.55 5.00 8.82
C ASN A 11 5.05 5.10 9.08
N GLU A 12 5.57 4.36 10.06
CA GLU A 12 7.01 4.34 10.35
C GLU A 12 7.81 3.75 9.18
N LEU A 13 7.36 2.63 8.62
CA LEU A 13 7.99 2.00 7.46
C LEU A 13 8.01 2.95 6.25
N LEU A 14 6.89 3.61 5.97
CA LEU A 14 6.78 4.57 4.88
C LEU A 14 7.67 5.78 5.10
N ALA A 15 7.74 6.31 6.32
CA ALA A 15 8.61 7.42 6.65
C ALA A 15 10.10 7.09 6.38
N ARG A 16 10.56 5.91 6.81
CA ARG A 16 11.93 5.44 6.56
C ARG A 16 12.21 5.17 5.09
N TYR A 17 11.25 4.57 4.39
CA TYR A 17 11.34 4.32 2.95
C TYR A 17 11.48 5.63 2.16
N TYR A 18 10.64 6.63 2.45
CA TYR A 18 10.73 7.94 1.82
C TYR A 18 11.93 8.78 2.30
N ALA A 19 12.55 8.44 3.43
CA ALA A 19 13.83 9.00 3.85
C ALA A 19 15.05 8.37 3.14
N GLY A 20 14.83 7.33 2.31
CA GLY A 20 15.87 6.70 1.49
C GLY A 20 16.40 5.37 2.03
N GLU A 21 15.79 4.80 3.07
CA GLU A 21 16.17 3.48 3.55
C GLU A 21 15.72 2.39 2.56
N ALA A 22 16.68 1.69 1.97
CA ALA A 22 16.44 0.63 0.99
C ALA A 22 15.90 -0.66 1.63
N GLY A 23 15.25 -1.50 0.83
CA GLY A 23 14.80 -2.83 1.25
C GLY A 23 13.50 -2.85 2.08
N LEU A 24 12.84 -1.71 2.28
CA LEU A 24 11.60 -1.64 3.05
C LEU A 24 10.34 -1.99 2.24
N TRP A 25 10.43 -1.97 0.91
CA TRP A 25 9.28 -2.19 0.03
C TRP A 25 8.55 -3.51 0.30
N GLN A 26 9.28 -4.63 0.46
CA GLN A 26 8.65 -5.93 0.72
C GLN A 26 7.86 -5.94 2.04
N ARG A 27 8.33 -5.23 3.06
CA ARG A 27 7.62 -5.11 4.35
C ARG A 27 6.38 -4.24 4.23
N ILE A 28 6.48 -3.13 3.49
CA ILE A 28 5.36 -2.25 3.19
C ILE A 28 4.28 -3.03 2.42
N GLN A 29 4.68 -3.78 1.40
CA GLN A 29 3.77 -4.60 0.60
C GLN A 29 3.08 -5.67 1.45
N ALA A 30 3.83 -6.41 2.29
CA ALA A 30 3.26 -7.41 3.18
C ALA A 30 2.23 -6.83 4.17
N ALA A 31 2.49 -5.62 4.70
CA ALA A 31 1.55 -4.93 5.57
C ALA A 31 0.25 -4.54 4.84
N VAL A 32 0.36 -4.09 3.59
CA VAL A 32 -0.81 -3.80 2.75
C VAL A 32 -1.58 -5.07 2.41
N ASP A 33 -0.89 -6.16 2.06
CA ASP A 33 -1.51 -7.44 1.73
C ASP A 33 -2.25 -8.06 2.93
N GLU A 34 -1.69 -7.96 4.14
CA GLU A 34 -2.39 -8.34 5.38
C GLU A 34 -3.69 -7.54 5.55
N GLU A 35 -3.64 -6.22 5.35
CA GLU A 35 -4.82 -5.37 5.47
C GLU A 35 -5.88 -5.69 4.41
N LEU A 36 -5.46 -5.98 3.18
CA LEU A 36 -6.36 -6.44 2.12
C LEU A 36 -7.03 -7.76 2.49
N ARG A 37 -6.28 -8.72 3.05
CA ARG A 37 -6.83 -9.99 3.56
C ARG A 37 -7.83 -9.76 4.68
N ARG A 38 -7.52 -8.89 5.65
CA ARG A 38 -8.45 -8.51 6.74
C ARG A 38 -9.75 -7.91 6.22
N ARG A 39 -9.69 -7.19 5.08
CA ARG A 39 -10.85 -6.62 4.40
C ARG A 39 -11.61 -7.61 3.50
N GLY A 40 -11.18 -8.87 3.43
CA GLY A 40 -11.81 -9.90 2.61
C GLY A 40 -11.57 -9.73 1.10
N LEU A 41 -10.51 -9.02 0.71
CA LEU A 41 -10.18 -8.82 -0.70
C LEU A 41 -9.31 -9.97 -1.22
N PRO A 42 -9.60 -10.53 -2.40
CA PRO A 42 -8.88 -11.70 -2.94
C PRO A 42 -7.44 -11.32 -3.27
N PRO A 43 -6.44 -12.21 -3.19
CA PRO A 43 -5.07 -11.88 -3.63
C PRO A 43 -5.06 -11.69 -5.16
N ALA A 44 -4.88 -10.46 -5.62
CA ALA A 44 -4.87 -10.08 -7.04
C ALA A 44 -3.80 -8.99 -7.27
N PRO A 45 -3.24 -8.90 -8.49
CA PRO A 45 -2.35 -7.81 -8.86
C PRO A 45 -3.04 -6.46 -8.61
N ARG A 46 -2.35 -5.55 -7.94
CA ARG A 46 -2.90 -4.27 -7.50
C ARG A 46 -1.87 -3.18 -7.64
N HIS A 47 -2.35 -2.00 -8.01
CA HIS A 47 -1.55 -0.80 -7.94
C HIS A 47 -1.70 -0.19 -6.55
N ILE A 48 -0.59 -0.08 -5.82
CA ILE A 48 -0.55 0.50 -4.48
C ILE A 48 0.12 1.87 -4.56
N ARG A 49 -0.56 2.89 -4.06
CA ARG A 49 -0.06 4.26 -3.93
C ARG A 49 -0.15 4.72 -2.48
N PHE A 50 0.81 5.54 -2.07
CA PHE A 50 0.84 6.16 -0.76
C PHE A 50 0.79 7.67 -0.90
N ARG A 51 -0.17 8.31 -0.23
CA ARG A 51 -0.32 9.77 -0.23
C ARG A 51 -0.09 10.32 1.17
N ARG A 52 0.86 11.22 1.33
CA ARG A 52 1.08 11.90 2.62
C ARG A 52 -0.12 12.78 2.97
N LEU A 53 -0.54 12.74 4.23
CA LEU A 53 -1.67 13.51 4.73
C LEU A 53 -1.20 14.84 5.37
N PRO A 54 -2.02 15.92 5.34
CA PRO A 54 -1.65 17.21 5.92
C PRO A 54 -1.38 17.16 7.43
N ALA A 55 -2.11 16.31 8.17
CA ALA A 55 -1.97 16.14 9.61
C ALA A 55 -0.84 15.18 10.02
N GLY A 56 -0.09 14.64 9.05
CA GLY A 56 0.91 13.58 9.27
C GLY A 56 0.40 12.19 8.88
N GLY A 57 1.34 11.27 8.69
CA GLY A 57 1.07 9.92 8.21
C GLY A 57 0.74 9.83 6.70
N TYR A 58 0.28 8.65 6.29
CA TYR A 58 0.03 8.30 4.90
C TYR A 58 -1.35 7.64 4.73
N ARG A 59 -2.01 7.97 3.62
CA ARG A 59 -3.16 7.25 3.09
C ARG A 59 -2.68 6.21 2.10
N VAL A 60 -3.11 4.97 2.30
CA VAL A 60 -2.94 3.86 1.34
C VAL A 60 -4.08 3.91 0.35
N ILE A 61 -3.75 3.87 -0.93
CA ILE A 61 -4.71 3.82 -2.04
C ILE A 61 -4.39 2.58 -2.86
N VAL A 62 -5.39 1.71 -3.02
CA VAL A 62 -5.27 0.46 -3.75
C VAL A 62 -6.27 0.45 -4.90
N GLU A 63 -5.73 0.36 -6.10
CA GLU A 63 -6.47 0.28 -7.35
C GLU A 63 -6.32 -1.13 -7.92
N ASP A 64 -7.37 -1.62 -8.59
CA ASP A 64 -7.27 -2.88 -9.31
C ASP A 64 -6.28 -2.72 -10.47
N ALA A 65 -5.53 -3.78 -10.78
CA ALA A 65 -4.57 -3.76 -11.89
C ALA A 65 -5.15 -4.34 -13.18
N ASP A 66 -6.48 -4.52 -13.25
CA ASP A 66 -7.22 -5.05 -14.41
C ASP A 66 -6.81 -4.40 -15.76
N ASP A 67 -6.37 -3.13 -15.79
CA ASP A 67 -5.92 -2.46 -17.01
C ASP A 67 -4.59 -3.01 -17.61
N TYR A 68 -3.89 -3.94 -16.94
CA TYR A 68 -2.68 -4.59 -17.48
C TYR A 68 -2.89 -6.04 -17.93
N ALA A 69 -4.10 -6.59 -17.82
CA ALA A 69 -4.46 -7.81 -18.52
C ALA A 69 -4.74 -7.47 -20.00
N ALA A 70 -3.68 -7.11 -20.74
CA ALA A 70 -3.78 -7.06 -22.19
C ALA A 70 -4.26 -8.44 -22.68
N PRO A 71 -5.36 -8.55 -23.45
CA PRO A 71 -5.72 -9.80 -24.07
C PRO A 71 -4.59 -10.19 -25.03
N LEU A 72 -4.04 -11.39 -24.84
CA LEU A 72 -3.20 -12.06 -25.84
C LEU A 72 -4.01 -12.37 -27.09
#